data_AF-A0AAE9F9M5-F1
#
_entry.id   AF-A0AAE9F9M5-F1
#
_cell.length_a   1.000
_cell.length_b   1.000
_cell.length_c   1.000
_cell.angle_alpha   90.00
_cell.angle_beta   90.00
_cell.angle_gamma   90.00
#
_symmetry.space_group_name_H-M   'P 1'
#
loop_
_entity.id
_entity.type
_entity.pdbx_description
1 polymer ?
#
loop_
_entity_poly.entity_id
_entity_poly.type
_entity_poly.pdbx_seq_one_letter_code
_entity_poly.pdbx_strand_id
1 'polypeptide(L)'
;MDMIKFGTPIKCGYERDSKIPALVYNCMQQELFAQEPEKRMNLDDSVCCTVFGQDLNDPNRRCESICKTTMQSPSLDAATKLQKIKDCTLSENVLYQCFTKCQMLRRQDIKIEVLHFNEYCNTTYLQKRPIH
;
A
#
# COMPACT_ATOMS: atom_id res chain seq x y z
N MET A 1 -4.23 -10.65 -20.77
CA MET A 1 -3.14 -9.66 -20.60
C MET A 1 -3.62 -8.31 -20.08
N ASP A 2 -4.94 -8.13 -19.86
CA ASP A 2 -5.53 -6.84 -19.51
C ASP A 2 -5.06 -6.29 -18.16
N MET A 3 -4.79 -7.14 -17.18
CA MET A 3 -4.33 -6.72 -15.86
C MET A 3 -3.00 -5.94 -15.90
N ILE A 4 -2.06 -6.36 -16.75
CA ILE A 4 -0.78 -5.67 -16.93
C ILE A 4 -1.03 -4.29 -17.54
N LYS A 5 -1.83 -4.25 -18.62
CA LYS A 5 -2.15 -3.04 -19.37
C LYS A 5 -2.93 -2.01 -18.54
N PHE A 6 -3.88 -2.47 -17.72
CA PHE A 6 -4.73 -1.59 -16.90
C PHE A 6 -4.17 -1.32 -15.50
N GLY A 7 -3.06 -1.96 -15.11
CA GLY A 7 -2.45 -1.74 -13.80
C GLY A 7 -3.33 -2.20 -12.65
N THR A 8 -4.01 -3.34 -12.78
CA THR A 8 -4.94 -3.86 -11.78
C THR A 8 -4.36 -5.04 -10.98
N PRO A 9 -4.95 -5.39 -9.81
CA PRO A 9 -4.56 -6.58 -9.06
C PRO A 9 -4.88 -7.90 -9.77
N ILE A 10 -4.20 -8.96 -9.33
CA ILE A 10 -4.40 -10.33 -9.80
C ILE A 10 -5.75 -10.88 -9.33
N LYS A 11 -6.67 -11.10 -10.26
CA LYS A 11 -8.00 -11.70 -10.04
C LYS A 11 -8.29 -12.90 -10.98
N CYS A 12 -7.25 -13.56 -11.45
CA CYS A 12 -7.31 -14.57 -12.52
C CYS A 12 -7.89 -15.95 -12.10
N GLY A 13 -8.86 -15.99 -11.16
CA GLY A 13 -9.47 -17.24 -10.72
C GLY A 13 -8.61 -18.11 -9.80
N TYR A 14 -7.61 -17.52 -9.13
CA TYR A 14 -6.74 -18.21 -8.17
C TYR A 14 -7.39 -18.44 -6.79
N GLU A 15 -8.71 -18.55 -6.73
CA GLU A 15 -9.49 -18.60 -5.49
C GLU A 15 -9.28 -19.92 -4.72
N ARG A 16 -8.84 -20.98 -5.41
CA ARG A 16 -8.58 -22.30 -4.80
C ARG A 16 -7.37 -22.31 -3.86
N ASP A 17 -6.39 -21.44 -4.07
CA ASP A 17 -5.21 -21.33 -3.22
C ASP A 17 -4.83 -19.86 -3.04
N SER A 18 -5.06 -19.35 -1.83
CA SER A 18 -4.83 -17.95 -1.47
C SER A 18 -3.37 -17.52 -1.53
N LYS A 19 -2.41 -18.45 -1.64
CA LYS A 19 -0.98 -18.13 -1.77
C LYS A 19 -0.57 -17.85 -3.22
N ILE A 20 -1.29 -18.40 -4.20
CA ILE A 20 -0.95 -18.24 -5.62
C ILE A 20 -0.93 -16.77 -6.05
N PRO A 21 -1.92 -15.91 -5.70
CA PRO A 21 -1.87 -14.49 -6.08
C PRO A 21 -0.58 -13.78 -5.64
N ALA A 22 -0.07 -14.08 -4.45
CA ALA A 22 1.16 -13.49 -3.94
C ALA A 22 2.40 -13.97 -4.71
N LEU A 23 2.46 -15.27 -5.03
CA LEU A 23 3.53 -15.84 -5.86
C LEU A 23 3.54 -15.22 -7.26
N VAL A 24 2.36 -15.08 -7.87
CA VAL A 24 2.21 -14.47 -9.21
C VAL A 24 2.61 -12.99 -9.16
N TYR A 25 2.22 -12.25 -8.12
CA TYR A 25 2.65 -10.86 -7.94
C TYR A 25 4.17 -10.74 -7.92
N ASN A 26 4.83 -11.57 -7.09
CA ASN A 26 6.27 -11.53 -6.92
C ASN A 26 7.00 -11.88 -8.22
N CYS A 27 6.54 -12.93 -8.91
CA CYS A 27 7.07 -13.32 -10.21
C CYS A 27 6.94 -12.18 -11.23
N MET A 28 5.76 -11.57 -11.34
CA MET A 28 5.54 -10.47 -12.29
C MET A 28 6.40 -9.24 -11.99
N GLN A 29 6.56 -8.85 -10.73
CA GLN A 29 7.43 -7.73 -10.35
C GLN A 29 8.91 -8.04 -10.66
N GLN A 30 9.35 -9.29 -10.48
CA GLN A 30 10.69 -9.71 -10.82
C GLN A 30 10.95 -9.64 -12.34
N GLU A 31 10.00 -10.12 -13.15
CA GLU A 31 10.12 -10.12 -14.60
C GLU A 31 9.97 -8.71 -15.21
N LEU A 32 8.94 -7.96 -14.83
CA LEU A 32 8.66 -6.63 -15.40
C LEU A 32 9.71 -5.58 -15.04
N PHE A 33 10.31 -5.72 -13.85
CA PHE A 33 11.34 -4.81 -13.34
C PHE A 33 12.66 -5.57 -13.13
N ALA A 34 12.98 -6.50 -14.04
CA ALA A 34 14.21 -7.31 -13.98
C ALA A 34 15.47 -6.44 -13.92
N GLN A 35 15.51 -5.39 -14.76
CA GLN A 35 16.66 -4.50 -14.92
C GLN A 35 16.64 -3.28 -13.98
N GLU A 36 15.53 -3.06 -13.26
CA GLU A 36 15.29 -1.88 -12.44
C GLU A 36 14.71 -2.30 -11.08
N PRO A 37 15.48 -3.03 -10.24
CA PRO A 37 14.98 -3.62 -9.00
C PRO A 37 14.44 -2.58 -8.00
N GLU A 38 14.92 -1.34 -8.06
CA GLU A 38 14.42 -0.20 -7.28
C GLU A 38 12.99 0.22 -7.63
N LYS A 39 12.49 -0.16 -8.82
CA LYS A 39 11.09 0.04 -9.22
C LYS A 39 10.15 -1.01 -8.62
N ARG A 40 10.69 -2.05 -7.98
CA ARG A 40 9.87 -3.10 -7.35
C ARG A 40 9.30 -2.61 -6.03
N MET A 41 8.17 -3.20 -5.64
CA MET A 41 7.56 -2.98 -4.33
C MET A 41 7.10 -4.29 -3.73
N ASN A 42 7.40 -4.50 -2.46
CA ASN A 42 7.02 -5.72 -1.76
C ASN A 42 5.49 -5.76 -1.58
N LEU A 43 4.85 -6.88 -1.92
CA LEU A 43 3.39 -7.04 -1.77
C LEU A 43 2.94 -6.84 -0.33
N ASP A 44 3.77 -7.34 0.57
CA ASP A 44 3.59 -7.33 2.00
C ASP A 44 3.42 -5.89 2.55
N ASP A 45 4.08 -4.90 1.95
CA ASP A 45 3.92 -3.48 2.32
C ASP A 45 2.46 -3.00 2.20
N SER A 46 1.59 -3.72 1.49
CA SER A 46 0.14 -3.43 1.41
C SER A 46 -0.57 -3.42 2.78
N VAL A 47 -0.03 -4.10 3.80
CA VAL A 47 -0.55 -4.04 5.17
C VAL A 47 -0.52 -2.61 5.73
N CYS A 48 0.51 -1.83 5.37
CA CYS A 48 0.67 -0.44 5.79
C CYS A 48 -0.46 0.47 5.31
N CYS A 49 -1.21 0.09 4.27
CA CYS A 49 -2.35 0.86 3.77
C CYS A 49 -3.48 1.02 4.80
N THR A 50 -3.54 0.15 5.82
CA THR A 50 -4.60 0.19 6.84
C THR A 50 -4.56 1.46 7.69
N VAL A 51 -3.44 2.21 7.68
CA VAL A 51 -3.34 3.53 8.33
C VAL A 51 -4.35 4.53 7.75
N PHE A 52 -4.63 4.46 6.45
CA PHE A 52 -5.56 5.40 5.80
C PHE A 52 -7.01 5.19 6.24
N GLY A 53 -7.34 4.03 6.84
CA GLY A 53 -8.64 3.79 7.46
C GLY A 53 -8.86 4.59 8.75
N GLN A 54 -7.84 5.29 9.26
CA GLN A 54 -7.93 6.18 10.41
C GLN A 54 -8.38 7.61 10.03
N ASP A 55 -8.50 7.93 8.73
CA ASP A 55 -8.94 9.24 8.29
C ASP A 55 -10.44 9.44 8.53
N LEU A 56 -10.78 10.26 9.51
CA LEU A 56 -12.17 10.60 9.84
C LEU A 56 -12.87 11.42 8.73
N ASN A 57 -12.11 12.00 7.80
CA ASN A 57 -12.65 12.73 6.64
C ASN A 57 -12.87 11.80 5.42
N ASP A 58 -12.45 10.53 5.50
CA ASP A 58 -12.70 9.50 4.49
C ASP A 58 -13.53 8.34 5.08
N PRO A 59 -14.82 8.58 5.40
CA PRO A 59 -15.68 7.57 6.04
C PRO A 59 -15.88 6.32 5.16
N ASN A 60 -15.67 6.45 3.85
CA ASN A 60 -15.77 5.35 2.88
C ASN A 60 -14.45 4.59 2.74
N ARG A 61 -13.39 4.97 3.45
CA ARG A 61 -12.05 4.35 3.39
C ARG A 61 -11.54 4.25 1.95
N ARG A 62 -11.86 5.25 1.13
CA ARG A 62 -11.51 5.32 -0.29
C ARG A 62 -10.00 5.25 -0.47
N CYS A 63 -9.23 6.00 0.30
CA CYS A 63 -7.78 6.03 0.13
C CYS A 63 -7.10 4.74 0.60
N GLU A 64 -7.61 4.10 1.65
CA GLU A 64 -7.16 2.75 2.03
C GLU A 64 -7.40 1.74 0.90
N SER A 65 -8.59 1.76 0.29
CA SER A 65 -8.94 0.87 -0.82
C SER A 65 -8.06 1.11 -2.06
N ILE A 66 -7.83 2.38 -2.41
CA ILE A 66 -6.91 2.78 -3.49
C ILE A 66 -5.50 2.29 -3.17
N CYS A 67 -5.03 2.47 -1.94
CA CYS A 67 -3.70 2.02 -1.54
C CYS A 67 -3.57 0.51 -1.67
N LYS A 68 -4.49 -0.29 -1.09
CA LYS A 68 -4.45 -1.76 -1.18
C LYS A 68 -4.45 -2.25 -2.62
N THR A 69 -5.36 -1.70 -3.44
CA THR A 69 -5.46 -2.04 -4.87
C THR A 69 -4.17 -1.70 -5.59
N THR A 70 -3.64 -0.49 -5.39
CA THR A 70 -2.41 -0.01 -6.03
C THR A 70 -1.19 -0.84 -5.64
N MET A 71 -1.05 -1.16 -4.35
CA MET A 71 0.03 -2.00 -3.83
C MET A 71 -0.04 -3.42 -4.41
N GLN A 72 -1.24 -3.97 -4.60
CA GLN A 72 -1.48 -5.30 -5.17
C GLN A 72 -1.38 -5.37 -6.70
N SER A 73 -1.21 -4.24 -7.40
CA SER A 73 -1.03 -4.21 -8.87
C SER A 73 0.43 -4.47 -9.25
N PRO A 74 0.78 -5.64 -9.83
CA PRO A 74 2.16 -6.02 -10.07
C PRO A 74 2.81 -5.32 -11.26
N SER A 75 2.04 -4.68 -12.15
CA SER A 75 2.60 -3.96 -13.31
C SER A 75 2.90 -2.48 -13.06
N LEU A 76 2.51 -1.95 -11.90
CA LEU A 76 2.87 -0.59 -11.51
C LEU A 76 4.25 -0.60 -10.84
N ASP A 77 5.09 0.36 -11.22
CA ASP A 77 6.35 0.62 -10.54
C ASP A 77 6.13 1.31 -9.19
N ALA A 78 7.14 1.27 -8.33
CA ALA A 78 7.12 1.85 -6.99
C ALA A 78 6.76 3.36 -7.00
N ALA A 79 7.30 4.16 -7.92
CA ALA A 79 7.04 5.59 -7.97
C ALA A 79 5.58 5.87 -8.34
N THR A 80 5.04 5.17 -9.34
CA THR A 80 3.63 5.24 -9.74
C THR A 80 2.69 4.81 -8.62
N LYS A 81 3.04 3.75 -7.87
CA LYS A 81 2.27 3.31 -6.71
C LYS A 81 2.21 4.39 -5.63
N LEU A 82 3.37 4.92 -5.24
CA LEU A 82 3.49 5.94 -4.21
C LEU A 82 2.77 7.23 -4.59
N GLN A 83 2.85 7.64 -5.86
CA GLN A 83 2.13 8.82 -6.35
C GLN A 83 0.62 8.66 -6.24
N LYS A 84 0.06 7.53 -6.71
CA LYS A 84 -1.38 7.25 -6.61
C LYS A 84 -1.88 7.23 -5.16
N ILE A 85 -1.08 6.70 -4.23
CA ILE A 85 -1.39 6.68 -2.81
C ILE A 85 -1.37 8.09 -2.24
N LYS A 86 -0.34 8.87 -2.56
CA LYS A 86 -0.23 10.27 -2.13
C LYS A 86 -1.40 11.11 -2.63
N ASP A 87 -1.84 10.91 -3.87
CA ASP A 87 -2.94 11.66 -4.48
C ASP A 87 -4.29 11.39 -3.82
N CYS A 88 -4.50 10.23 -3.19
CA CYS A 88 -5.75 9.94 -2.48
C CYS A 88 -5.78 10.46 -1.04
N THR A 89 -4.64 10.85 -0.46
CA THR A 89 -4.60 11.30 0.93
C THR A 89 -5.14 12.71 1.07
N LEU A 90 -6.33 12.83 1.68
CA LEU A 90 -7.03 14.11 1.89
C LEU A 90 -6.42 14.92 3.05
N SER A 91 -5.96 14.23 4.09
CA SER A 91 -5.27 14.82 5.24
C SER A 91 -3.77 14.99 4.95
N GLU A 92 -3.30 16.24 4.93
CA GLU A 92 -1.89 16.58 4.70
C GLU A 92 -0.91 15.65 5.43
N ASN A 93 -0.07 14.99 4.63
CA ASN A 93 1.26 14.43 4.92
C ASN A 93 1.40 13.39 6.05
N VAL A 94 0.58 13.40 7.10
CA VAL A 94 0.79 12.59 8.31
C VAL A 94 0.48 11.12 8.06
N LEU A 95 -0.70 10.82 7.50
CA LEU A 95 -1.08 9.43 7.21
C LEU A 95 -0.12 8.83 6.17
N TYR A 96 0.28 9.63 5.18
CA TYR A 96 1.27 9.24 4.18
C TYR A 96 2.67 9.03 4.80
N GLN A 97 3.09 9.88 5.74
CA GLN A 97 4.33 9.70 6.52
C GLN A 97 4.28 8.44 7.37
N CYS A 98 3.14 8.17 8.01
CA CYS A 98 2.94 6.96 8.80
C CYS A 98 2.97 5.70 7.93
N PHE A 99 2.34 5.73 6.75
CA PHE A 99 2.46 4.70 5.73
C PHE A 99 3.92 4.46 5.33
N THR A 100 4.67 5.53 5.02
CA THR A 100 6.08 5.45 4.64
C THR A 100 6.92 4.87 5.79
N LYS A 101 6.68 5.31 7.02
CA LYS A 101 7.36 4.81 8.22
C LYS A 101 7.07 3.32 8.46
N CYS A 102 5.83 2.89 8.26
CA CYS A 102 5.46 1.47 8.31
C CYS A 102 6.27 0.64 7.31
N GLN A 103 6.41 1.10 6.06
CA GLN A 103 7.25 0.42 5.06
C GLN A 103 8.72 0.39 5.47
N MET A 104 9.24 1.48 6.04
CA MET A 104 10.63 1.52 6.54
C MET A 104 10.87 0.51 7.67
N LEU A 105 9.96 0.42 8.65
CA LEU A 105 10.06 -0.54 9.75
C LEU A 105 10.04 -1.97 9.21
N ARG A 106 9.18 -2.26 8.24
CA ARG A 106 9.12 -3.58 7.62
C ARG A 106 10.42 -3.97 6.92
N ARG A 107 11.07 -3.02 6.24
CA ARG A 107 12.39 -3.22 5.62
C ARG A 107 13.52 -3.45 6.63
N GLN A 108 13.27 -3.15 7.92
CA GLN A 108 14.16 -3.46 9.03
C GLN A 108 13.78 -4.79 9.72
N ASP A 109 13.02 -5.65 9.04
CA ASP A 109 12.53 -6.95 9.54
C ASP A 109 11.67 -6.86 10.82
N ILE A 110 11.08 -5.68 11.09
CA ILE A 110 10.12 -5.51 12.17
C ILE A 110 8.77 -6.05 11.72
N LYS A 111 8.19 -6.96 12.51
CA LYS A 111 6.84 -7.52 12.31
C LYS A 111 5.79 -6.44 12.57
N ILE A 112 5.50 -5.62 11.58
CA ILE A 112 4.53 -4.52 11.70
C ILE A 112 3.13 -4.99 12.06
N GLU A 113 2.78 -6.26 11.79
CA GLU A 113 1.49 -6.85 12.14
C GLU A 113 1.26 -6.96 13.65
N VAL A 114 2.33 -6.91 14.46
CA VAL A 114 2.22 -6.90 15.93
C VAL A 114 2.23 -5.51 16.55
N LEU A 115 2.43 -4.46 15.73
CA LEU A 115 2.46 -3.08 16.17
C LEU A 115 1.17 -2.36 15.77
N HIS A 116 0.59 -1.62 16.70
CA HIS A 116 -0.46 -0.66 16.41
C HIS A 116 0.14 0.64 15.85
N PHE A 117 -0.59 1.31 14.96
CA PHE A 117 -0.12 2.56 14.35
C PHE A 117 0.29 3.63 15.36
N ASN A 118 -0.40 3.71 16.51
CA ASN A 118 -0.08 4.65 17.58
C ASN A 118 1.29 4.40 18.25
N GLU A 119 1.86 3.20 18.11
CA GLU A 119 3.18 2.87 18.68
C GLU A 119 4.33 3.47 17.89
N TYR A 120 4.13 3.73 16.59
CA TYR A 120 5.17 4.27 15.72
C TYR A 120 4.76 5.50 14.91
N CYS A 121 3.50 5.91 14.96
CA CYS A 121 3.01 7.14 14.35
C CYS A 121 2.44 8.07 15.42
N ASN A 122 2.70 9.37 15.28
CA ASN A 122 2.28 10.36 16.25
C ASN A 122 0.75 10.54 16.20
N THR A 123 0.07 10.08 17.26
CA THR A 123 -1.39 10.03 17.39
C THR A 123 -2.07 11.39 17.33
N THR A 124 -1.40 12.46 17.76
CA THR A 124 -1.95 13.83 17.77
C THR A 124 -2.32 14.32 16.38
N TYR A 125 -1.64 13.81 15.35
CA TYR A 125 -1.91 14.15 13.96
C TYR A 125 -2.93 13.23 13.28
N LEU A 126 -3.27 12.09 13.89
CA LEU A 126 -4.28 11.14 13.40
C LEU A 126 -5.70 11.55 13.82
N GLN A 127 -5.83 12.42 14.82
CA GLN A 127 -7.12 12.88 15.35
C GLN A 127 -7.46 14.28 14.84
N LYS A 128 -8.51 14.35 14.00
CA LYS A 128 -9.38 15.50 13.68
C LYS A 128 -8.71 16.89 13.69
N ARG A 129 -8.53 17.50 12.51
CA ARG A 129 -8.53 18.97 12.44
C ARG A 129 -9.91 19.49 12.86
N PRO A 130 -10.00 20.58 13.65
CA PRO A 130 -11.24 21.31 13.75
C PRO A 130 -11.61 21.82 12.35
N ILE A 131 -12.84 21.56 11.94
CA ILE A 131 -13.42 22.17 10.74
C ILE A 131 -13.52 23.66 11.07
N HIS A 132 -12.75 24.50 10.37
CA HIS A 132 -12.93 25.95 10.38
C HIS A 132 -13.86 26.36 9.24
#